data_AF-A0A538JHI4-F1
#
_entry.id   AF-A0A538JHI4-F1
#
_cell.length_a   1.000
_cell.length_b   1.000
_cell.length_c   1.000
_cell.angle_alpha   90.00
_cell.angle_beta   90.00
_cell.angle_gamma   90.00
#
_symmetry.space_group_name_H-M   'P 1'
#
loop_
_entity.id
_entity.type
_entity.pdbx_description
1 polymer ?
#
loop_
_entity_poly.entity_id
_entity_poly.type
_entity_poly.pdbx_seq_one_letter_code
_entity_poly.pdbx_strand_id
1 'polypeptide(L)'
;MTTTEFLDLRLRELLDRVAAPEPAPGGGSVLALVAALAAGILAMAARASADFWEDAGGVAAQAEMLRARAAPLAQVDAETYERALAVRDDHAELDEERRDWEIGRAFAAAAEPPLQIARVAADIAELAQEVASRADQRLRPDALAAAALASAVARACAELVAVNLTATEDDPRVREAHSHAEAAQRAAATAFAA
;
A
#
# COMPACT_ATOMS: atom_id res chain seq x y z
N MET A 1 -25.05 -12.46 0.57
CA MET A 1 -24.74 -11.68 -0.64
C MET A 1 -23.25 -11.77 -0.83
N THR A 2 -22.77 -12.20 -2.01
CA THR A 2 -21.34 -12.11 -2.32
C THR A 2 -21.00 -10.63 -2.43
N THR A 3 -20.22 -10.11 -1.49
CA THR A 3 -19.71 -8.73 -1.55
C THR A 3 -18.89 -8.60 -2.82
N THR A 4 -19.22 -7.65 -3.69
CA THR A 4 -18.39 -7.34 -4.87
C THR A 4 -17.03 -6.85 -4.40
N GLU A 5 -15.97 -7.51 -4.88
CA GLU A 5 -14.57 -7.14 -4.66
C GLU A 5 -14.32 -5.68 -5.09
N PHE A 6 -13.47 -4.96 -4.37
CA PHE A 6 -13.19 -3.55 -4.69
C PHE A 6 -12.65 -3.33 -6.10
N LEU A 7 -11.88 -4.27 -6.64
CA LEU A 7 -11.31 -4.17 -7.98
C LEU A 7 -12.35 -4.36 -9.10
N ASP A 8 -13.51 -4.88 -8.79
CA ASP A 8 -14.62 -5.09 -9.74
C ASP A 8 -15.63 -3.92 -9.72
N LEU A 9 -15.48 -2.97 -8.79
CA LEU A 9 -16.34 -1.80 -8.69
C LEU A 9 -16.06 -0.80 -9.81
N ARG A 10 -17.10 -0.06 -10.21
CA ARG A 10 -16.87 1.16 -11.00
C ARG A 10 -16.16 2.17 -10.13
N LEU A 11 -15.22 2.94 -10.70
CA LEU A 11 -14.47 3.96 -9.96
C LEU A 11 -15.39 4.93 -9.19
N ARG A 12 -16.53 5.34 -9.77
CA ARG A 12 -17.51 6.18 -9.05
C ARG A 12 -18.08 5.50 -7.82
N GLU A 13 -18.40 4.21 -7.90
CA GLU A 13 -18.94 3.44 -6.78
C GLU A 13 -17.87 3.27 -5.69
N LEU A 14 -16.62 3.02 -6.06
CA LEU A 14 -15.51 2.97 -5.10
C LEU A 14 -15.33 4.31 -4.37
N LEU A 15 -15.37 5.44 -5.10
CA LEU A 15 -15.27 6.77 -4.50
C LEU A 15 -16.42 7.03 -3.51
N ASP A 16 -17.65 6.67 -3.87
CA ASP A 16 -18.82 6.80 -3.00
C ASP A 16 -18.66 5.94 -1.73
N ARG A 17 -18.15 4.71 -1.86
CA ARG A 17 -17.89 3.81 -0.72
C ARG A 17 -16.80 4.34 0.21
N VAL A 18 -15.69 4.85 -0.32
CA VAL A 18 -14.61 5.45 0.49
C VAL A 18 -15.10 6.67 1.27
N ALA A 19 -16.06 7.41 0.73
CA ALA A 19 -16.65 8.58 1.39
C ALA A 19 -17.77 8.23 2.38
N ALA A 20 -18.27 6.99 2.37
CA ALA A 20 -19.35 6.57 3.25
C ALA A 20 -18.87 6.47 4.71
N PRO A 21 -19.74 6.71 5.70
CA PRO A 21 -19.42 6.53 7.12
C PRO A 21 -19.45 5.05 7.52
N GLU A 22 -18.76 4.21 6.75
CA GLU A 22 -18.63 2.77 6.94
C GLU A 22 -17.18 2.43 7.33
N PRO A 23 -16.93 1.34 8.09
CA PRO A 23 -15.58 1.01 8.53
C PRO A 23 -14.59 0.68 7.40
N ALA A 24 -15.09 0.22 6.26
CA ALA A 24 -14.29 -0.07 5.07
C ALA A 24 -15.10 0.17 3.78
N PRO A 25 -14.45 0.47 2.63
CA PRO A 25 -13.01 0.65 2.44
C PRO A 25 -12.47 1.87 3.20
N GLY A 26 -11.34 1.66 3.88
CA GLY A 26 -10.67 2.68 4.70
C GLY A 26 -9.39 3.21 4.06
N GLY A 27 -8.58 3.90 4.87
CA GLY A 27 -7.29 4.45 4.43
C GLY A 27 -6.35 3.40 3.85
N GLY A 28 -6.18 2.24 4.50
CA GLY A 28 -5.33 1.16 4.01
C GLY A 28 -5.76 0.64 2.63
N SER A 29 -7.08 0.47 2.43
CA SER A 29 -7.65 0.08 1.13
C SER A 29 -7.29 1.07 0.03
N VAL A 30 -7.42 2.38 0.29
CA VAL A 30 -7.06 3.44 -0.66
C VAL A 30 -5.54 3.44 -0.94
N LEU A 31 -4.71 3.27 0.09
CA LEU A 31 -3.26 3.26 -0.04
C LEU A 31 -2.77 2.10 -0.92
N ALA A 32 -3.38 0.91 -0.80
CA ALA A 32 -3.10 -0.23 -1.68
C ALA A 32 -3.41 0.08 -3.15
N LEU A 33 -4.55 0.73 -3.42
CA LEU A 33 -4.93 1.13 -4.78
C LEU A 33 -4.02 2.21 -5.34
N VAL A 34 -3.62 3.19 -4.53
CA VAL A 34 -2.65 4.22 -4.93
C VAL A 34 -1.29 3.61 -5.27
N ALA A 35 -0.80 2.65 -4.49
CA ALA A 35 0.41 1.90 -4.83
C ALA A 35 0.26 1.15 -6.16
N ALA A 36 -0.86 0.48 -6.38
CA ALA A 36 -1.12 -0.22 -7.64
C ALA A 36 -1.15 0.73 -8.86
N LEU A 37 -1.73 1.92 -8.70
CA LEU A 37 -1.74 2.96 -9.74
C LEU A 37 -0.33 3.50 -10.00
N ALA A 38 0.46 3.77 -8.97
CA ALA A 38 1.85 4.21 -9.10
C ALA A 38 2.69 3.18 -9.86
N ALA A 39 2.57 1.89 -9.52
CA ALA A 39 3.21 0.81 -10.27
C ALA A 39 2.75 0.75 -11.74
N GLY A 40 1.46 0.97 -12.01
CA GLY A 40 0.93 1.04 -13.37
C GLY A 40 1.54 2.18 -14.21
N ILE A 41 1.78 3.34 -13.60
CA ILE A 41 2.47 4.46 -14.25
C ILE A 41 3.89 4.05 -14.66
N LEU A 42 4.63 3.36 -13.79
CA LEU A 42 5.98 2.88 -14.09
C LEU A 42 5.99 1.84 -15.21
N ALA A 43 5.02 0.92 -15.21
CA ALA A 43 4.88 -0.07 -16.28
C ALA A 43 4.63 0.61 -17.63
N MET A 44 3.79 1.65 -17.67
CA MET A 44 3.55 2.46 -18.87
C MET A 44 4.85 3.14 -19.34
N ALA A 45 5.56 3.82 -18.43
CA ALA A 45 6.79 4.54 -18.76
C ALA A 45 7.89 3.62 -19.30
N ALA A 46 8.06 2.45 -18.68
CA ALA A 46 9.00 1.44 -19.16
C ALA A 46 8.61 0.93 -20.55
N ARG A 47 7.35 0.54 -20.79
CA ARG A 47 6.89 0.06 -22.10
C ARG A 47 7.08 1.10 -23.22
N ALA A 48 6.82 2.37 -22.92
CA ALA A 48 7.00 3.47 -23.86
C ALA A 48 8.48 3.74 -24.20
N SER A 49 9.41 3.13 -23.46
CA SER A 49 10.86 3.30 -23.64
C SER A 49 11.55 2.07 -24.25
N ALA A 50 10.78 1.06 -24.67
CA ALA A 50 11.30 -0.24 -25.11
C ALA A 50 12.20 -0.19 -26.36
N ASP A 51 12.09 0.85 -27.18
CA ASP A 51 12.88 0.99 -28.41
C ASP A 51 14.34 1.39 -28.15
N PHE A 52 14.67 1.89 -26.96
CA PHE A 52 16.01 2.42 -26.65
C PHE A 52 16.53 2.07 -25.25
N TRP A 53 15.68 1.63 -24.33
CA TRP A 53 16.09 1.13 -23.02
C TRP A 53 16.03 -0.39 -23.01
N GLU A 54 17.19 -1.05 -23.08
CA GLU A 54 17.32 -2.51 -23.18
C GLU A 54 16.55 -3.27 -22.08
N ASP A 55 16.62 -2.78 -20.83
CA ASP A 55 15.96 -3.42 -19.68
C ASP A 55 14.47 -3.05 -19.52
N ALA A 56 13.91 -2.21 -20.40
CA ALA A 56 12.53 -1.72 -20.30
C ALA A 56 11.49 -2.84 -20.16
N GLY A 57 11.69 -3.97 -20.85
CA GLY A 57 10.82 -5.13 -20.76
C GLY A 57 10.81 -5.76 -19.36
N GLY A 58 11.99 -5.87 -18.73
CA GLY A 58 12.14 -6.39 -17.37
C GLY A 58 11.52 -5.45 -16.33
N VAL A 59 11.78 -4.15 -16.46
CA VAL A 59 11.19 -3.13 -15.57
C VAL A 59 9.67 -3.09 -15.69
N ALA A 60 9.11 -3.17 -16.91
CA ALA A 60 7.67 -3.23 -17.09
C ALA A 60 7.04 -4.48 -16.44
N ALA A 61 7.73 -5.62 -16.49
CA ALA A 61 7.29 -6.84 -15.82
C ALA A 61 7.35 -6.71 -14.29
N GLN A 62 8.43 -6.13 -13.75
CA GLN A 62 8.56 -5.86 -12.32
C GLN A 62 7.47 -4.91 -11.83
N ALA A 63 7.19 -3.82 -12.55
CA ALA A 63 6.11 -2.89 -12.24
C ALA A 63 4.74 -3.59 -12.22
N GLU A 64 4.46 -4.47 -13.18
CA GLU A 64 3.20 -5.23 -13.20
C GLU A 64 3.12 -6.23 -12.03
N MET A 65 4.23 -6.87 -11.65
CA MET A 65 4.27 -7.72 -10.46
C MET A 65 3.96 -6.93 -9.17
N LEU A 66 4.51 -5.72 -9.03
CA LEU A 66 4.23 -4.85 -7.89
C LEU A 66 2.76 -4.41 -7.88
N ARG A 67 2.21 -4.07 -9.04
CA ARG A 67 0.79 -3.75 -9.20
C ARG A 67 -0.12 -4.92 -8.82
N ALA A 68 0.21 -6.12 -9.27
CA ALA A 68 -0.54 -7.35 -8.97
C ALA A 68 -0.43 -7.76 -7.49
N ARG A 69 0.67 -7.40 -6.81
CA ARG A 69 0.81 -7.57 -5.35
C ARG A 69 0.02 -6.52 -4.58
N ALA A 70 0.03 -5.26 -5.02
CA ALA A 70 -0.60 -4.15 -4.30
C ALA A 70 -2.14 -4.17 -4.39
N ALA A 71 -2.70 -4.35 -5.58
CA ALA A 71 -4.13 -4.15 -5.80
C ALA A 71 -5.03 -5.05 -4.92
N PRO A 72 -4.75 -6.36 -4.76
CA PRO A 72 -5.57 -7.24 -3.92
C PRO A 72 -5.51 -6.87 -2.43
N LEU A 73 -4.45 -6.21 -1.96
CA LEU A 73 -4.32 -5.79 -0.57
C LEU A 73 -5.42 -4.79 -0.16
N ALA A 74 -6.07 -4.12 -1.12
CA ALA A 74 -7.18 -3.23 -0.83
C ALA A 74 -8.35 -3.95 -0.15
N GLN A 75 -8.73 -5.10 -0.70
CA GLN A 75 -9.79 -5.94 -0.14
C GLN A 75 -9.32 -6.59 1.18
N VAL A 76 -8.09 -7.13 1.19
CA VAL A 76 -7.54 -7.83 2.36
C VAL A 76 -7.44 -6.90 3.58
N ASP A 77 -7.04 -5.65 3.38
CA ASP A 77 -7.02 -4.61 4.41
C ASP A 77 -8.40 -4.39 5.03
N ALA A 78 -9.42 -4.16 4.17
CA ALA A 78 -10.79 -3.96 4.60
C ALA A 78 -11.33 -5.15 5.42
N GLU A 79 -11.23 -6.36 4.88
CA GLU A 79 -11.77 -7.56 5.53
C GLU A 79 -11.09 -7.87 6.85
N THR A 80 -9.79 -7.63 6.94
CA THR A 80 -9.04 -7.91 8.17
C THR A 80 -9.35 -6.86 9.24
N TYR A 81 -9.52 -5.60 8.85
CA TYR A 81 -9.94 -4.53 9.76
C TYR A 81 -11.38 -4.71 10.24
N GLU A 82 -12.33 -5.00 9.34
CA GLU A 82 -13.72 -5.31 9.71
C GLU A 82 -13.80 -6.49 10.69
N ARG A 83 -13.01 -7.54 10.47
CA ARG A 83 -12.92 -8.67 11.40
C ARG A 83 -12.37 -8.25 12.76
N ALA A 84 -11.37 -7.37 12.82
CA ALA A 84 -10.85 -6.86 14.08
C ALA A 84 -11.90 -6.03 14.85
N LEU A 85 -12.70 -5.24 14.14
CA LEU A 85 -13.82 -4.50 14.74
C LEU A 85 -14.90 -5.45 15.26
N ALA A 86 -15.28 -6.47 14.50
CA ALA A 86 -16.25 -7.47 14.95
C ALA A 86 -15.77 -8.19 16.22
N VAL A 87 -14.49 -8.59 16.30
CA VAL A 87 -13.91 -9.20 17.51
C VAL A 87 -13.96 -8.23 18.70
N ARG A 88 -13.71 -6.94 18.48
CA ARG A 88 -13.80 -5.94 19.54
C ARG A 88 -15.24 -5.77 20.05
N ASP A 89 -16.21 -5.77 19.14
CA ASP A 89 -17.60 -5.47 19.46
C ASP A 89 -18.34 -6.70 20.05
N ASP A 90 -18.02 -7.93 19.60
CA ASP A 90 -18.70 -9.17 20.02
C ASP A 90 -18.21 -9.74 21.36
N HIS A 91 -17.00 -9.41 21.81
CA HIS A 91 -16.38 -10.03 22.98
C HIS A 91 -16.58 -9.25 24.30
N ALA A 92 -17.63 -8.43 24.38
CA ALA A 92 -17.94 -7.62 25.56
C ALA A 92 -18.21 -8.46 26.84
N GLU A 93 -18.72 -9.69 26.69
CA GLU A 93 -19.06 -10.58 27.82
C GLU A 93 -17.94 -11.52 28.26
N LEU A 94 -16.77 -11.51 27.60
CA LEU A 94 -15.61 -12.28 28.03
C LEU A 94 -14.94 -11.68 29.28
N ASP A 95 -14.18 -12.52 29.99
CA ASP A 95 -13.24 -12.02 31.00
C ASP A 95 -12.23 -11.04 30.36
N GLU A 96 -11.79 -10.07 31.15
CA GLU A 96 -10.99 -8.94 30.67
C GLU A 96 -9.67 -9.38 30.01
N GLU A 97 -8.94 -10.30 30.63
CA GLU A 97 -7.67 -10.80 30.09
C GLU A 97 -7.86 -11.54 28.75
N ARG A 98 -8.90 -12.38 28.64
CA ARG A 98 -9.19 -13.11 27.41
C ARG A 98 -9.68 -12.18 26.31
N ARG A 99 -10.55 -11.23 26.65
CA ARG A 99 -11.05 -10.22 25.71
C ARG A 99 -9.90 -9.43 25.11
N ASP A 100 -9.03 -8.89 25.95
CA ASP A 100 -7.92 -8.05 25.52
C ASP A 100 -6.93 -8.84 24.64
N TRP A 101 -6.71 -10.12 24.96
CA TRP A 101 -5.88 -11.00 24.14
C TRP A 101 -6.48 -11.29 22.76
N GLU A 102 -7.78 -11.59 22.66
CA GLU A 102 -8.44 -11.84 21.37
C GLU A 102 -8.47 -10.57 20.50
N ILE A 103 -8.77 -9.42 21.10
CA ILE A 103 -8.74 -8.12 20.42
C ILE A 103 -7.33 -7.82 19.92
N GLY A 104 -6.32 -7.92 20.79
CA GLY A 104 -4.93 -7.68 20.42
C GLY A 104 -4.46 -8.57 19.27
N ARG A 105 -4.86 -9.85 19.27
CA ARG A 105 -4.59 -10.77 18.16
C ARG A 105 -5.27 -10.32 16.86
N ALA A 106 -6.54 -9.93 16.92
CA ALA A 106 -7.30 -9.54 15.73
C ALA A 106 -6.73 -8.26 15.09
N PHE A 107 -6.38 -7.28 15.91
CA PHE A 107 -5.73 -6.06 15.45
C PHE A 107 -4.28 -6.28 14.99
N ALA A 108 -3.56 -7.24 15.60
CA ALA A 108 -2.27 -7.70 15.09
C ALA A 108 -2.36 -8.30 13.68
N ALA A 109 -3.44 -9.01 13.36
CA ALA A 109 -3.70 -9.45 12.00
C ALA A 109 -4.05 -8.28 11.09
N ALA A 110 -4.83 -7.30 11.56
CA ALA A 110 -5.19 -6.10 10.78
C ALA A 110 -4.01 -5.16 10.50
N ALA A 111 -2.89 -5.29 11.24
CA ALA A 111 -1.65 -4.58 10.93
C ALA A 111 -0.85 -5.18 9.77
N GLU A 112 -1.11 -6.45 9.41
CA GLU A 112 -0.34 -7.14 8.37
C GLU A 112 -0.56 -6.56 6.96
N PRO A 113 -1.79 -6.27 6.50
CA PRO A 113 -1.99 -5.70 5.16
C PRO A 113 -1.30 -4.33 5.00
N PRO A 114 -1.41 -3.35 5.93
CA PRO A 114 -0.63 -2.12 5.86
C PRO A 114 0.89 -2.34 5.79
N LEU A 115 1.44 -3.30 6.55
CA LEU A 115 2.87 -3.63 6.46
C LEU A 115 3.26 -4.12 5.07
N GLN A 116 2.46 -5.01 4.47
CA GLN A 116 2.68 -5.49 3.10
C GLN A 116 2.58 -4.36 2.07
N ILE A 117 1.62 -3.43 2.24
CA ILE A 117 1.49 -2.26 1.37
C ILE A 117 2.73 -1.36 1.49
N ALA A 118 3.23 -1.13 2.71
CA ALA A 118 4.44 -0.33 2.94
C ALA A 118 5.66 -0.92 2.21
N ARG A 119 5.83 -2.25 2.30
CA ARG A 119 6.90 -2.97 1.61
C ARG A 119 6.80 -2.83 0.09
N VAL A 120 5.62 -3.07 -0.49
CA VAL A 120 5.40 -2.92 -1.94
C VAL A 120 5.62 -1.47 -2.39
N ALA A 121 5.21 -0.50 -1.58
CA ALA A 121 5.41 0.91 -1.89
C ALA A 121 6.89 1.32 -1.86
N ALA A 122 7.71 0.75 -0.97
CA ALA A 122 9.17 0.93 -1.02
C ALA A 122 9.76 0.38 -2.32
N ASP A 123 9.38 -0.84 -2.72
CA ASP A 123 9.81 -1.45 -4.00
C ASP A 123 9.42 -0.56 -5.20
N ILE A 124 8.22 0.04 -5.18
CA ILE A 124 7.74 0.94 -6.24
C ILE A 124 8.56 2.23 -6.28
N ALA A 125 8.89 2.83 -5.13
CA ALA A 125 9.67 4.06 -5.07
C ALA A 125 11.10 3.85 -5.61
N GLU A 126 11.72 2.71 -5.32
CA GLU A 126 13.03 2.33 -5.88
C GLU A 126 12.95 2.14 -7.40
N LEU A 127 11.92 1.44 -7.89
CA LEU A 127 11.71 1.28 -9.33
C LEU A 127 11.45 2.63 -10.02
N ALA A 128 10.71 3.53 -9.36
CA ALA A 128 10.42 4.87 -9.88
C ALA A 128 11.69 5.71 -10.03
N GLN A 129 12.66 5.58 -9.12
CA GLN A 129 13.97 6.21 -9.24
C GLN A 129 14.70 5.74 -10.50
N GLU A 130 14.71 4.43 -10.77
CA GLU A 130 15.33 3.88 -11.98
C GLU A 130 14.63 4.38 -13.25
N VAL A 131 13.30 4.26 -13.30
CA VAL A 131 12.48 4.70 -14.44
C VAL A 131 12.68 6.20 -14.71
N ALA A 132 12.70 7.05 -13.68
CA ALA A 132 12.92 8.49 -13.84
C ALA A 132 14.27 8.82 -14.49
N SER A 133 15.28 7.96 -14.30
CA SER A 133 16.63 8.16 -14.85
C SER A 133 16.83 7.55 -16.25
N ARG A 134 16.14 6.44 -16.57
CA ARG A 134 16.41 5.63 -17.78
C ARG A 134 15.33 5.73 -18.85
N ALA A 135 14.07 5.94 -18.47
CA ALA A 135 12.96 5.96 -19.40
C ALA A 135 12.99 7.21 -20.29
N ASP A 136 12.03 7.28 -21.22
CA ASP A 136 11.78 8.46 -22.03
C ASP A 136 11.67 9.69 -21.12
N GLN A 137 12.52 10.68 -21.37
CA GLN A 137 12.57 11.90 -20.56
C GLN A 137 11.25 12.69 -20.57
N ARG A 138 10.39 12.47 -21.57
CA ARG A 138 9.03 13.02 -21.59
C ARG A 138 8.12 12.42 -20.51
N LEU A 139 8.42 11.21 -20.05
CA LEU A 139 7.69 10.47 -19.01
C LEU A 139 8.36 10.57 -17.63
N ARG A 140 9.48 11.31 -17.52
CA ARG A 140 10.12 11.58 -16.22
C ARG A 140 9.15 12.20 -15.21
N PRO A 141 8.29 13.18 -15.54
CA PRO A 141 7.30 13.72 -14.60
C PRO A 141 6.33 12.66 -14.05
N ASP A 142 5.93 11.68 -14.87
CA ASP A 142 5.06 10.58 -14.45
C ASP A 142 5.79 9.64 -13.47
N ALA A 143 7.07 9.33 -13.74
CA ALA A 143 7.89 8.53 -12.84
C ALA A 143 8.12 9.24 -11.48
N LEU A 144 8.31 10.56 -11.48
CA LEU A 144 8.41 11.35 -10.25
C LEU A 144 7.08 11.37 -9.46
N ALA A 145 5.95 11.45 -10.15
CA ALA A 145 4.64 11.34 -9.51
C ALA A 145 4.47 9.96 -8.85
N ALA A 146 4.85 8.87 -9.53
CA ALA A 146 4.84 7.53 -8.97
C ALA A 146 5.76 7.41 -7.73
N ALA A 147 6.96 7.99 -7.78
CA ALA A 147 7.88 8.02 -6.63
C ALA A 147 7.29 8.74 -5.41
N ALA A 148 6.68 9.91 -5.64
CA ALA A 148 6.04 10.70 -4.58
C ALA A 148 4.84 9.96 -3.96
N LEU A 149 3.98 9.36 -4.79
CA LEU A 149 2.85 8.55 -4.33
C LEU A 149 3.31 7.36 -3.52
N ALA A 150 4.31 6.61 -4.00
CA ALA A 150 4.87 5.45 -3.33
C ALA A 150 5.48 5.82 -1.96
N SER A 151 6.24 6.92 -1.88
CA SER A 151 6.76 7.43 -0.60
C SER A 151 5.64 7.82 0.38
N ALA A 152 4.61 8.52 -0.10
CA ALA A 152 3.46 8.87 0.73
C ALA A 152 2.71 7.62 1.23
N VAL A 153 2.55 6.61 0.37
CA VAL A 153 1.92 5.34 0.74
C VAL A 153 2.71 4.61 1.83
N ALA A 154 4.01 4.44 1.65
CA ALA A 154 4.85 3.74 2.62
C ALA A 154 4.81 4.43 3.98
N ARG A 155 4.88 5.77 4.00
CA ARG A 155 4.79 6.56 5.23
C ARG A 155 3.44 6.43 5.92
N ALA A 156 2.34 6.53 5.17
CA ALA A 156 1.00 6.42 5.75
C ALA A 156 0.73 5.00 6.27
N CYS A 157 1.22 3.97 5.60
CA CYS A 157 1.08 2.59 6.07
C CYS A 157 1.84 2.33 7.36
N ALA A 158 3.01 2.94 7.57
CA ALA A 158 3.73 2.82 8.84
C ALA A 158 2.90 3.33 10.03
N GLU A 159 2.16 4.44 9.85
CA GLU A 159 1.23 4.95 10.86
C GLU A 159 0.07 3.96 11.11
N LEU A 160 -0.50 3.37 10.05
CA LEU A 160 -1.57 2.38 10.20
C LEU A 160 -1.10 1.12 10.94
N VAL A 161 0.12 0.65 10.69
CA VAL A 161 0.72 -0.48 11.43
C VAL A 161 0.84 -0.13 12.92
N ALA A 162 1.39 1.05 13.25
CA ALA A 162 1.56 1.49 14.62
C ALA A 162 0.22 1.63 15.38
N VAL A 163 -0.78 2.24 14.74
CA VAL A 163 -2.12 2.42 15.30
C VAL A 163 -2.80 1.07 15.56
N ASN A 164 -2.79 0.17 14.58
CA ASN A 164 -3.47 -1.13 14.72
C ASN A 164 -2.83 -1.97 15.84
N LEU A 165 -1.50 -1.94 15.99
CA LEU A 165 -0.85 -2.76 17.01
C LEU A 165 -0.99 -2.22 18.43
N THR A 166 -1.51 -0.99 18.61
CA THR A 166 -1.43 -0.22 19.87
C THR A 166 -0.04 -0.34 20.51
N ALA A 167 0.98 -0.47 19.66
CA ALA A 167 2.30 -0.93 20.04
C ALA A 167 3.21 0.24 20.38
N THR A 168 4.13 -0.03 21.31
CA THR A 168 5.30 0.80 21.50
C THR A 168 6.18 0.77 20.25
N GLU A 169 6.96 1.82 20.02
CA GLU A 169 7.92 1.96 18.90
C GLU A 169 8.86 0.74 18.71
N ASP A 170 9.01 -0.10 19.76
CA ASP A 170 9.84 -1.31 19.75
C ASP A 170 9.23 -2.57 19.11
N ASP A 171 7.98 -2.54 18.63
CA ASP A 171 7.45 -3.69 17.88
C ASP A 171 8.24 -3.86 16.56
N PRO A 172 8.76 -5.06 16.26
CA PRO A 172 9.55 -5.28 15.05
C PRO A 172 8.82 -4.93 13.76
N ARG A 173 7.48 -5.07 13.71
CA ARG A 173 6.67 -4.72 12.54
C ARG A 173 6.56 -3.21 12.34
N VAL A 174 6.48 -2.46 13.44
CA VAL A 174 6.49 -0.98 13.41
C VAL A 174 7.84 -0.49 12.89
N ARG A 175 8.95 -1.01 13.42
CA ARG A 175 10.30 -0.69 12.91
C ARG A 175 10.48 -1.05 11.45
N GLU A 176 9.97 -2.20 11.03
CA GLU A 176 10.00 -2.64 9.64
C GLU A 176 9.22 -1.68 8.73
N ALA A 177 8.00 -1.31 9.11
CA ALA A 177 7.19 -0.37 8.35
C ALA A 177 7.86 1.01 8.23
N HIS A 178 8.45 1.52 9.30
CA HIS A 178 9.24 2.75 9.26
C HIS A 178 10.47 2.63 8.36
N SER A 179 11.18 1.50 8.40
CA SER A 179 12.32 1.25 7.51
C SER A 179 11.91 1.31 6.03
N HIS A 180 10.77 0.71 5.67
CA HIS A 180 10.20 0.82 4.34
C HIS A 180 9.81 2.26 3.97
N ALA A 181 9.19 3.01 4.90
CA ALA A 181 8.85 4.41 4.68
C ALA A 181 10.09 5.28 4.42
N GLU A 182 11.16 5.09 5.20
CA GLU A 182 12.41 5.80 5.00
C GLU A 182 13.10 5.43 3.68
N ALA A 183 13.11 4.15 3.32
CA ALA A 183 13.65 3.68 2.04
C ALA A 183 12.91 4.33 0.86
N ALA A 184 11.57 4.31 0.90
CA ALA A 184 10.74 4.95 -0.12
C ALA A 184 10.99 6.45 -0.22
N GLN A 185 11.13 7.14 0.92
CA GLN A 185 11.43 8.57 0.96
C GLN A 185 12.80 8.89 0.37
N ARG A 186 13.83 8.09 0.68
CA ARG A 186 15.17 8.25 0.11
C ARG A 186 15.15 8.05 -1.40
N ALA A 187 14.52 6.98 -1.88
CA ALA A 187 14.41 6.69 -3.31
C ALA A 187 13.68 7.81 -4.07
N ALA A 188 12.57 8.31 -3.52
CA ALA A 188 11.86 9.45 -4.09
C ALA A 188 12.75 10.70 -4.12
N ALA A 189 13.41 11.06 -3.02
CA ALA A 189 14.32 12.21 -2.98
C ALA A 189 15.44 12.12 -4.02
N THR A 190 16.03 10.93 -4.21
CA THR A 190 17.02 10.68 -5.25
C THR A 190 16.45 10.86 -6.65
N ALA A 191 15.23 10.36 -6.92
CA ALA A 191 14.56 10.53 -8.21
C ALA A 191 14.35 12.02 -8.57
N PHE A 192 13.96 12.84 -7.59
CA PHE A 192 13.77 14.28 -7.75
C PHE A 192 15.09 15.06 -7.93
N ALA A 193 16.20 14.51 -7.45
CA ALA A 193 17.52 15.14 -7.54
C ALA A 193 18.29 14.82 -8.83
N ALA A 194 17.92 13.74 -9.53
CA ALA A 194 18.52 13.30 -10.79
C ALA A 194 18.09 14.17 -11.99
#